data_AF-A0A1J0EQ17-F1
#
_entry.id   AF-A0A1J0EQ17-F1
#
_cell.length_a   1.000
_cell.length_b   1.000
_cell.length_c   1.000
_cell.angle_alpha   90.00
_cell.angle_beta   90.00
_cell.angle_gamma   90.00
#
_symmetry.space_group_name_H-M   'P 1'
#
loop_
_entity.id
_entity.type
_entity.pdbx_description
1 polymer ?
#
loop_
_entity_poly.entity_id
_entity_poly.type
_entity_poly.pdbx_seq_one_letter_code
_entity_poly.pdbx_strand_id
1 'polypeptide(L)'
;MISLDKLRLWISRNLAPVVFLAAYFVTVVLGNIIYWLPFGKALLERDAYTANILGFETLFSAGYWFLLLLPFLVTPLVVVLVRKTLGAVLEKRARQFFDFSKSEYCFVITLSYAFVLYSLVKADAFSLFLAGTDSVSSVEARFQIRNQLGFAPIAVLMSVLHYLSIYSLVRWMLEKGKFWLVVTVANALVMSVFLTLLNMKWPILIFYAGLVLAVFVYAKRYAYLKTVMGGVLLVVMYFLVSAFVFRLVPPVAVVAVVPVVESVVLAPAENIDSIPSERIKQAQTTMLLEDGLGVIEERSDKASEAVAGHEDKQHSSVVDNVMNVGEAAAENAPMLLFNVVNRMAIIYPYYYQVFTTEGAVCGGVFAQVKVGKECRPSTYIYSRIFNDNFKGRGTAPAAVHISAYALGGWSVALMGLIFASIILGLFASLPLNVSASIGSLAITGGIVGYHFSQLPGEGPIFYDHGVFWTLLVLFLFGGWRLIRNRVGRGKRNLDIQ
;
A
#
# COMPACT_ATOMS: atom_id res chain seq x y z
N MET A 1 10.44 21.22 -29.63
CA MET A 1 9.98 19.88 -29.18
C MET A 1 11.14 19.15 -28.54
N ILE A 2 10.95 18.52 -27.39
CA ILE A 2 11.98 17.65 -26.80
C ILE A 2 12.05 16.41 -27.69
N SER A 3 13.20 16.14 -28.31
CA SER A 3 13.45 14.86 -28.98
C SER A 3 13.56 13.80 -27.88
N LEU A 4 12.45 13.17 -27.53
CA LEU A 4 12.46 12.00 -26.67
C LEU A 4 13.04 10.85 -27.50
N ASP A 5 14.02 10.14 -26.94
CA ASP A 5 14.45 8.86 -27.47
C ASP A 5 13.23 7.96 -27.74
N LYS A 6 13.25 7.27 -28.89
CA LYS A 6 12.16 6.39 -29.35
C LYS A 6 11.80 5.36 -28.28
N LEU A 7 12.79 4.80 -27.58
CA LEU A 7 12.56 3.82 -26.52
C LEU A 7 11.78 4.45 -25.36
N ARG A 8 12.26 5.58 -24.82
CA ARG A 8 11.57 6.31 -23.74
C ARG A 8 10.15 6.68 -24.11
N LEU A 9 9.93 7.17 -25.33
CA LEU A 9 8.60 7.52 -25.82
C LEU A 9 7.69 6.29 -25.87
N TRP A 10 8.20 5.15 -26.34
CA TRP A 10 7.46 3.89 -26.38
C TRP A 10 7.11 3.40 -24.97
N ILE A 11 8.07 3.40 -24.04
CA ILE A 11 7.83 3.00 -22.63
C ILE A 11 6.79 3.92 -22.01
N SER A 12 6.94 5.24 -22.18
CA SER A 12 6.03 6.23 -21.59
C SER A 12 4.59 6.04 -22.10
N ARG A 13 4.41 5.76 -23.40
CA ARG A 13 3.08 5.49 -23.99
C ARG A 13 2.50 4.15 -23.56
N ASN A 14 3.33 3.18 -23.18
CA ASN A 14 2.91 1.85 -22.75
C ASN A 14 3.15 1.64 -21.26
N LEU A 15 3.14 2.72 -20.46
CA LEU A 15 3.56 2.65 -19.05
C LEU A 15 2.74 1.64 -18.25
N ALA A 16 1.41 1.69 -18.38
CA ALA A 16 0.49 0.78 -17.68
C ALA A 16 0.77 -0.71 -17.97
N PRO A 17 0.79 -1.19 -19.24
CA PRO A 17 1.09 -2.59 -19.53
C PRO A 17 2.55 -2.97 -19.26
N VAL A 18 3.51 -2.07 -19.46
CA VAL A 18 4.93 -2.34 -19.15
C VAL A 18 5.12 -2.55 -17.65
N VAL A 19 4.54 -1.69 -16.80
CA VAL A 19 4.61 -1.84 -15.34
C VAL A 19 3.88 -3.10 -14.89
N PHE A 20 2.70 -3.41 -15.45
CA PHE A 20 1.99 -4.66 -15.16
C PHE A 20 2.84 -5.89 -15.44
N LEU A 21 3.38 -6.02 -16.66
CA LEU A 21 4.17 -7.18 -17.07
C LEU A 21 5.50 -7.27 -16.31
N ALA A 22 6.19 -6.13 -16.11
CA ALA A 22 7.46 -6.10 -15.39
C ALA A 22 7.29 -6.44 -13.91
N ALA A 23 6.31 -5.84 -13.22
CA ALA A 23 6.04 -6.14 -11.82
C ALA A 23 5.59 -7.60 -11.65
N TYR A 24 4.71 -8.08 -12.53
CA TYR A 24 4.27 -9.48 -12.53
C TYR A 24 5.45 -10.45 -12.75
N PHE A 25 6.32 -10.15 -13.72
CA PHE A 25 7.51 -10.96 -13.96
C PHE A 25 8.39 -11.05 -12.72
N VAL A 26 8.76 -9.90 -12.14
CA VAL A 26 9.72 -9.84 -11.03
C VAL A 26 9.17 -10.48 -9.75
N THR A 27 7.89 -10.28 -9.44
CA THR A 27 7.31 -10.67 -8.15
C THR A 27 6.62 -12.03 -8.15
N VAL A 28 6.28 -12.57 -9.33
CA VAL A 28 5.56 -13.85 -9.47
C VAL A 28 6.36 -14.84 -10.31
N VAL A 29 6.70 -14.48 -11.56
CA VAL A 29 7.29 -15.43 -12.51
C VAL A 29 8.72 -15.79 -12.13
N LEU A 30 9.56 -14.80 -11.81
CA LEU A 30 10.97 -14.99 -11.51
C LEU A 30 11.18 -15.91 -10.30
N GLY A 31 10.41 -15.71 -9.22
CA GLY A 31 10.46 -16.60 -8.05
C GLY A 31 10.08 -18.03 -8.40
N ASN A 32 9.07 -18.22 -9.25
CA ASN A 32 8.66 -19.56 -9.69
C ASN A 32 9.66 -20.24 -10.64
N ILE A 33 10.37 -19.48 -11.46
CA ILE A 33 11.52 -19.99 -12.23
C ILE A 33 12.64 -20.41 -11.26
N ILE A 34 12.93 -19.60 -10.24
CA ILE A 34 13.93 -19.93 -9.22
C ILE A 34 13.56 -21.23 -8.49
N TYR A 35 12.30 -21.38 -8.05
CA TYR A 35 11.80 -22.58 -7.36
C TYR A 35 11.92 -23.85 -8.20
N TRP A 36 11.86 -23.74 -9.52
CA TRP A 36 12.04 -24.86 -10.44
C TRP A 36 13.49 -25.35 -10.53
N LEU A 37 14.47 -24.48 -10.21
CA LEU A 37 15.89 -24.83 -10.22
C LEU A 37 16.29 -25.56 -8.92
N PRO A 38 17.34 -26.42 -8.95
CA PRO A 38 17.81 -27.16 -7.77
C PRO A 38 18.12 -26.26 -6.57
N PHE A 39 18.73 -25.09 -6.81
CA PHE A 39 19.05 -24.15 -5.73
C PHE A 39 17.79 -23.55 -5.08
N GLY A 40 16.76 -23.23 -5.88
CA GLY A 40 15.52 -22.67 -5.35
C GLY A 40 14.72 -23.70 -4.59
N LYS A 41 14.76 -24.98 -5.00
CA LYS A 41 14.21 -26.09 -4.21
C LYS A 41 14.89 -26.20 -2.84
N ALA A 42 16.22 -26.20 -2.81
CA ALA A 42 16.98 -26.22 -1.56
C ALA A 42 16.67 -25.01 -0.65
N LEU A 43 16.32 -23.87 -1.25
CA LEU A 43 15.92 -22.67 -0.54
C LEU A 43 14.52 -22.80 0.08
N LEU A 44 13.57 -23.41 -0.64
CA LEU A 44 12.24 -23.72 -0.15
C LEU A 44 12.25 -24.76 0.99
N GLU A 45 13.22 -25.68 0.99
CA GLU A 45 13.37 -26.69 2.04
C GLU A 45 13.87 -26.12 3.37
N ARG A 46 14.44 -24.90 3.38
CA ARG A 46 14.95 -24.26 4.62
C ARG A 46 13.84 -23.79 5.54
N ASP A 47 12.71 -23.37 5.00
CA ASP A 47 11.58 -22.87 5.76
C ASP A 47 10.40 -23.85 5.66
N ALA A 48 9.94 -24.36 6.80
CA ALA A 48 8.86 -25.36 6.86
C ALA A 48 7.58 -24.90 6.15
N TYR A 49 7.26 -23.60 6.25
CA TYR A 49 6.12 -23.01 5.55
C TYR A 49 6.27 -23.10 4.02
N THR A 50 7.46 -22.82 3.50
CA THR A 50 7.70 -22.81 2.05
C THR A 50 7.90 -24.20 1.47
N ALA A 51 8.42 -25.13 2.26
CA ALA A 51 8.67 -26.52 1.85
C ALA A 51 7.38 -27.26 1.44
N ASN A 52 6.24 -26.91 2.03
CA ASN A 52 4.94 -27.54 1.75
C ASN A 52 4.54 -27.49 0.28
N ILE A 53 4.96 -26.45 -0.46
CA ILE A 53 4.61 -26.33 -1.90
C ILE A 53 5.27 -27.42 -2.74
N LEU A 54 6.40 -27.98 -2.29
CA LEU A 54 7.12 -29.04 -3.01
C LEU A 54 6.34 -30.36 -3.04
N GLY A 55 5.36 -30.54 -2.14
CA GLY A 55 4.46 -31.69 -2.13
C GLY A 55 3.24 -31.54 -3.02
N PHE A 56 3.05 -30.42 -3.73
CA PHE A 56 1.87 -30.19 -4.56
C PHE A 56 1.93 -30.99 -5.86
N GLU A 57 0.91 -31.81 -6.11
CA GLU A 57 0.79 -32.66 -7.31
C GLU A 57 0.78 -31.86 -8.62
N THR A 58 0.26 -30.63 -8.58
CA THR A 58 0.12 -29.79 -9.78
C THR A 58 1.31 -28.84 -10.01
N LEU A 59 2.29 -28.84 -9.11
CA LEU A 59 3.46 -27.96 -9.18
C LEU A 59 4.23 -28.19 -10.48
N PHE A 60 4.54 -27.11 -11.20
CA PHE A 60 5.26 -27.14 -12.48
C PHE A 60 4.63 -27.98 -13.60
N SER A 61 3.34 -28.34 -13.50
CA SER A 61 2.59 -28.95 -14.61
C SER A 61 2.45 -27.99 -15.81
N ALA A 62 2.02 -28.48 -16.97
CA ALA A 62 1.83 -27.63 -18.15
C ALA A 62 0.80 -26.51 -17.90
N GLY A 63 -0.29 -26.81 -17.18
CA GLY A 63 -1.31 -25.82 -16.83
C GLY A 63 -0.79 -24.77 -15.83
N TYR A 64 0.11 -25.15 -14.93
CA TYR A 64 0.80 -24.22 -14.05
C TYR A 64 1.57 -23.17 -14.88
N TRP A 65 2.47 -23.62 -15.76
CA TRP A 65 3.23 -22.68 -16.59
C TRP A 65 2.36 -21.85 -17.53
N PHE A 66 1.31 -22.45 -18.08
CA PHE A 66 0.39 -21.74 -18.97
C PHE A 66 -0.36 -20.62 -18.24
N LEU A 67 -0.90 -20.88 -17.05
CA LEU A 67 -1.56 -19.85 -16.25
C LEU A 67 -0.55 -18.76 -15.85
N LEU A 68 0.65 -19.15 -15.41
CA LEU A 68 1.70 -18.23 -15.00
C LEU A 68 2.13 -17.29 -16.14
N LEU A 69 2.25 -17.78 -17.38
CA LEU A 69 2.76 -17.00 -18.52
C LEU A 69 1.67 -16.31 -19.35
N LEU A 70 0.40 -16.59 -19.06
CA LEU A 70 -0.76 -16.06 -19.80
C LEU A 70 -0.74 -14.52 -20.00
N PRO A 71 -0.36 -13.69 -19.01
CA PRO A 71 -0.28 -12.24 -19.17
C PRO A 71 0.62 -11.76 -20.32
N PHE A 72 1.75 -12.44 -20.57
CA PHE A 72 2.71 -12.04 -21.60
C PHE A 72 2.20 -12.28 -23.03
N LEU A 73 1.20 -13.15 -23.19
CA LEU A 73 0.55 -13.40 -24.46
C LEU A 73 -0.70 -12.53 -24.66
N VAL A 74 -1.63 -12.57 -23.70
CA VAL A 74 -2.95 -11.95 -23.87
C VAL A 74 -2.90 -10.42 -23.75
N THR A 75 -2.15 -9.89 -22.77
CA THR A 75 -2.16 -8.46 -22.49
C THR A 75 -1.63 -7.61 -23.65
N PRO A 76 -0.47 -7.91 -24.27
CA PRO A 76 0.00 -7.14 -25.42
C PRO A 76 -0.99 -7.11 -26.58
N LEU A 77 -1.62 -8.25 -26.90
CA LEU A 77 -2.60 -8.35 -27.99
C LEU A 77 -3.83 -7.48 -27.74
N VAL A 78 -4.41 -7.57 -26.53
CA VAL A 78 -5.59 -6.78 -26.16
C VAL A 78 -5.26 -5.29 -26.10
N VAL A 79 -4.10 -4.90 -25.56
CA VAL A 79 -3.66 -3.49 -25.50
C VAL A 79 -3.51 -2.91 -26.91
N VAL A 80 -2.89 -3.64 -27.85
CA VAL A 80 -2.77 -3.20 -29.24
C VAL A 80 -4.14 -3.01 -29.88
N LEU A 81 -5.06 -3.95 -29.66
CA LEU A 81 -6.43 -3.86 -30.17
C LEU A 81 -7.16 -2.62 -29.62
N VAL A 82 -7.13 -2.40 -28.30
CA VAL A 82 -7.76 -1.25 -27.64
C VAL A 82 -7.19 0.07 -28.13
N ARG A 83 -5.87 0.17 -28.27
CA ARG A 83 -5.22 1.37 -28.80
C ARG A 83 -5.65 1.66 -30.24
N LYS A 84 -5.77 0.63 -31.07
CA LYS A 84 -6.21 0.76 -32.46
C LYS A 84 -7.67 1.21 -32.56
N THR A 85 -8.56 0.69 -31.72
CA THR A 85 -10.00 0.96 -31.79
C THR A 85 -10.42 2.22 -31.03
N LEU A 86 -9.88 2.46 -29.84
CA LEU A 86 -10.31 3.54 -28.94
C LEU A 86 -9.32 4.70 -28.86
N GLY A 87 -8.09 4.56 -29.37
CA GLY A 87 -7.03 5.56 -29.23
C GLY A 87 -7.41 6.95 -29.74
N ALA A 88 -7.96 7.04 -30.96
CA ALA A 88 -8.37 8.31 -31.55
C ALA A 88 -9.53 8.98 -30.78
N VAL A 89 -10.48 8.18 -30.29
CA VAL A 89 -11.62 8.67 -29.49
C VAL A 89 -11.12 9.21 -28.15
N LEU A 90 -10.26 8.47 -27.47
CA LEU A 90 -9.67 8.87 -26.20
C LEU A 90 -8.79 10.11 -26.34
N GLU A 91 -8.00 10.22 -27.41
CA GLU A 91 -7.21 11.42 -27.66
C GLU A 91 -8.08 12.66 -27.83
N LYS A 92 -9.16 12.56 -28.62
CA LYS A 92 -10.12 13.66 -28.82
C LYS A 92 -10.80 14.06 -27.50
N ARG A 93 -11.19 13.08 -26.67
CA ARG A 93 -11.81 13.34 -25.36
C ARG A 93 -10.82 13.88 -24.33
N ALA A 94 -9.58 13.40 -24.33
CA ALA A 94 -8.53 13.85 -23.43
C ALA A 94 -8.23 15.35 -23.59
N ARG A 95 -8.34 15.90 -24.81
CA ARG A 95 -8.20 17.34 -25.06
C ARG A 95 -9.30 18.20 -24.42
N GLN A 96 -10.42 17.59 -24.01
CA GLN A 96 -11.51 18.27 -23.31
C GLN A 96 -11.28 18.32 -21.79
N PHE A 97 -10.30 17.57 -21.25
CA PHE A 97 -10.02 17.58 -19.82
C PHE A 97 -9.31 18.86 -19.39
N PHE A 98 -9.84 19.47 -18.33
CA PHE A 98 -9.30 20.71 -17.77
C PHE A 98 -8.16 20.45 -16.80
N ASP A 99 -7.16 21.32 -16.84
CA ASP A 99 -6.16 21.43 -15.78
C ASP A 99 -6.71 22.29 -14.62
N PHE A 100 -6.29 21.95 -13.40
CA PHE A 100 -6.58 22.73 -12.20
C PHE A 100 -5.89 24.10 -12.28
N SER A 101 -6.62 25.16 -11.90
CA SER A 101 -5.98 26.41 -11.50
C SER A 101 -5.23 26.21 -10.16
N LYS A 102 -4.34 27.14 -9.81
CA LYS A 102 -3.61 27.07 -8.52
C LYS A 102 -4.57 27.09 -7.33
N SER A 103 -5.59 27.95 -7.36
CA SER A 103 -6.59 28.05 -6.28
C SER A 103 -7.48 26.81 -6.20
N GLU A 104 -7.90 26.28 -7.35
CA GLU A 104 -8.68 25.03 -7.42
C GLU A 104 -7.88 23.85 -6.87
N TYR A 105 -6.61 23.73 -7.24
CA TYR A 105 -5.71 22.70 -6.71
C TYR A 105 -5.53 22.83 -5.18
N CYS A 106 -5.18 24.04 -4.70
CA CYS A 106 -5.02 24.32 -3.28
C CYS A 106 -6.28 24.00 -2.47
N PHE A 107 -7.47 24.31 -2.99
CA PHE A 107 -8.72 23.99 -2.32
C PHE A 107 -8.91 22.47 -2.16
N VAL A 108 -8.81 21.72 -3.27
CA VAL A 108 -9.04 20.26 -3.27
C VAL A 108 -8.01 19.54 -2.40
N ILE A 109 -6.73 19.94 -2.48
CA ILE A 109 -5.68 19.27 -1.74
C ILE A 109 -5.74 19.56 -0.24
N THR A 110 -6.03 20.81 0.16
CA THR A 110 -6.19 21.18 1.57
C THR A 110 -7.38 20.45 2.18
N LEU A 111 -8.52 20.39 1.47
CA LEU A 111 -9.69 19.65 1.94
C LEU A 111 -9.38 18.15 2.13
N SER A 112 -8.64 17.57 1.18
CA SER A 112 -8.25 16.15 1.23
C SER A 112 -7.30 15.86 2.39
N TYR A 113 -6.26 16.69 2.60
CA TYR A 113 -5.35 16.52 3.74
C TYR A 113 -6.04 16.77 5.08
N ALA A 114 -6.89 17.79 5.19
CA ALA A 114 -7.63 18.06 6.42
C ALA A 114 -8.53 16.87 6.79
N PHE A 115 -9.22 16.28 5.82
CA PHE A 115 -10.04 15.08 6.03
C PHE A 115 -9.22 13.87 6.50
N VAL A 116 -8.08 13.60 5.85
CA VAL A 116 -7.20 12.47 6.22
C VAL A 116 -6.56 12.71 7.60
N LEU A 117 -6.06 13.92 7.87
CA LEU A 117 -5.45 14.27 9.15
C LEU A 117 -6.45 14.14 10.30
N TYR A 118 -7.65 14.70 10.15
CA TYR A 118 -8.72 14.56 11.15
C TYR A 118 -9.02 13.09 11.43
N SER A 119 -9.08 12.27 10.39
CA SER A 119 -9.37 10.84 10.52
C SER A 119 -8.23 10.07 11.19
N LEU A 120 -6.97 10.41 10.90
CA LEU A 120 -5.78 9.81 11.54
C LEU A 120 -5.70 10.17 13.03
N VAL A 121 -5.99 11.42 13.39
CA VAL A 121 -6.03 11.87 14.79
C VAL A 121 -7.17 11.17 15.53
N LYS A 122 -8.37 11.10 14.92
CA LYS A 122 -9.52 10.41 15.51
C LYS A 122 -9.28 8.91 15.72
N ALA A 123 -8.51 8.28 14.84
CA ALA A 123 -8.15 6.86 14.91
C ALA A 123 -6.90 6.58 15.75
N ASP A 124 -6.40 7.58 16.49
CA ASP A 124 -5.20 7.48 17.32
C ASP A 124 -4.00 6.81 16.62
N ALA A 125 -3.86 7.09 15.32
CA ALA A 125 -2.94 6.34 14.45
C ALA A 125 -1.48 6.49 14.87
N PHE A 126 -1.12 7.64 15.46
CA PHE A 126 0.22 7.92 15.96
C PHE A 126 0.58 7.05 17.16
N SER A 127 -0.29 6.97 18.16
CA SER A 127 -0.05 6.16 19.36
C SER A 127 0.00 4.68 19.02
N LEU A 128 -0.94 4.20 18.18
CA LEU A 128 -0.95 2.82 17.70
C LEU A 128 0.31 2.48 16.90
N PHE A 129 0.78 3.39 16.04
CA PHE A 129 1.99 3.20 15.25
C PHE A 129 3.25 3.08 16.13
N LEU A 130 3.34 3.86 17.21
CA LEU A 130 4.48 3.85 18.13
C LEU A 130 4.43 2.71 19.16
N ALA A 131 3.23 2.17 19.46
CA ALA A 131 3.06 1.13 20.47
C ALA A 131 3.62 -0.25 20.08
N GLY A 132 3.84 -0.53 18.79
CA GLY A 132 4.33 -1.84 18.34
C GLY A 132 5.80 -2.08 18.68
N THR A 133 6.09 -3.02 19.59
CA THR A 133 7.44 -3.37 20.05
C THR A 133 8.13 -4.46 19.23
N ASP A 134 7.36 -5.27 18.51
CA ASP A 134 7.82 -6.41 17.73
C ASP A 134 7.05 -6.53 16.39
N SER A 135 7.40 -7.52 15.57
CA SER A 135 6.79 -7.72 14.25
C SER A 135 5.30 -8.11 14.31
N VAL A 136 4.86 -8.83 15.36
CA VAL A 136 3.48 -9.31 15.52
C VAL A 136 2.58 -8.17 15.99
N SER A 137 3.00 -7.45 17.03
CA SER A 137 2.34 -6.25 17.53
C SER A 137 2.29 -5.14 16.48
N SER A 138 3.33 -4.99 15.65
CA SER A 138 3.32 -4.10 14.48
C SER A 138 2.20 -4.46 13.49
N VAL A 139 2.05 -5.76 13.16
CA VAL A 139 0.96 -6.24 12.28
C VAL A 139 -0.42 -6.02 12.92
N GLU A 140 -0.56 -6.26 14.21
CA GLU A 140 -1.82 -6.02 14.93
C GLU A 140 -2.19 -4.52 14.94
N ALA A 141 -1.23 -3.64 15.26
CA ALA A 141 -1.39 -2.19 15.22
C ALA A 141 -1.85 -1.71 13.84
N ARG A 142 -1.25 -2.27 12.76
CA ARG A 142 -1.69 -1.98 11.39
C ARG A 142 -3.16 -2.33 11.16
N PHE A 143 -3.62 -3.50 11.62
CA PHE A 143 -5.03 -3.88 11.46
C PHE A 143 -5.95 -2.96 12.27
N GLN A 144 -5.54 -2.59 13.48
CA GLN A 144 -6.31 -1.66 14.33
C GLN A 144 -6.41 -0.28 13.68
N ILE A 145 -5.30 0.29 13.20
CA ILE A 145 -5.27 1.57 12.49
C ILE A 145 -6.23 1.55 11.30
N ARG A 146 -6.16 0.52 10.45
CA ARG A 146 -7.05 0.43 9.27
C ARG A 146 -8.52 0.29 9.64
N ASN A 147 -8.83 -0.48 10.68
CA ASN A 147 -10.21 -0.66 11.13
C ASN A 147 -10.78 0.64 11.72
N GLN A 148 -10.00 1.38 12.51
CA GLN A 148 -10.44 2.63 13.12
C GLN A 148 -10.52 3.79 12.12
N LEU A 149 -9.57 3.86 11.18
CA LEU A 149 -9.54 4.89 10.14
C LEU A 149 -10.70 4.74 9.15
N GLY A 150 -11.10 3.50 8.87
CA GLY A 150 -12.16 3.18 7.92
C GLY A 150 -11.74 3.35 6.46
N PHE A 151 -12.64 3.00 5.53
CA PHE A 151 -12.31 2.92 4.11
C PHE A 151 -12.08 4.29 3.46
N ALA A 152 -12.94 5.27 3.72
CA ALA A 152 -12.95 6.54 2.98
C ALA A 152 -11.65 7.36 3.14
N PRO A 153 -11.08 7.55 4.35
CA PRO A 153 -9.83 8.30 4.48
C PRO A 153 -8.65 7.59 3.81
N ILE A 154 -8.62 6.25 3.85
CA ILE A 154 -7.60 5.46 3.14
C ILE A 154 -7.76 5.62 1.63
N ALA A 155 -9.00 5.63 1.11
CA ALA A 155 -9.27 5.86 -0.30
C ALA A 155 -8.81 7.26 -0.77
N VAL A 156 -9.07 8.29 0.03
CA VAL A 156 -8.59 9.66 -0.25
C VAL A 156 -7.06 9.72 -0.21
N LEU A 157 -6.43 9.08 0.78
CA LEU A 157 -4.99 9.06 0.93
C LEU A 157 -4.28 8.30 -0.21
N MET A 158 -4.69 7.06 -0.48
CA MET A 158 -3.98 6.17 -1.39
C MET A 158 -4.33 6.35 -2.87
N SER A 159 -5.48 6.97 -3.19
CA SER A 159 -5.89 7.27 -4.57
C SER A 159 -5.84 8.77 -4.88
N VAL A 160 -6.66 9.59 -4.20
CA VAL A 160 -6.85 11.00 -4.57
C VAL A 160 -5.60 11.84 -4.30
N LEU A 161 -5.08 11.83 -3.06
CA LEU A 161 -3.88 12.58 -2.70
C LEU A 161 -2.64 12.09 -3.44
N HIS A 162 -2.57 10.79 -3.70
CA HIS A 162 -1.53 10.20 -4.54
C HIS A 162 -1.56 10.80 -5.96
N TYR A 163 -2.73 10.80 -6.62
CA TYR A 163 -2.90 11.44 -7.93
C TYR A 163 -2.54 12.93 -7.90
N LEU A 164 -3.02 13.69 -6.90
CA LEU A 164 -2.75 15.13 -6.77
C LEU A 164 -1.25 15.43 -6.56
N SER A 165 -0.53 14.53 -5.89
CA SER A 165 0.91 14.64 -5.71
C SER A 165 1.64 14.46 -7.03
N ILE A 166 1.30 13.41 -7.79
CA ILE A 166 1.82 13.19 -9.15
C ILE A 166 1.47 14.39 -10.04
N TYR A 167 0.25 14.92 -9.94
CA TYR A 167 -0.20 16.10 -10.67
C TYR A 167 0.68 17.32 -10.46
N SER A 168 0.99 17.66 -9.20
CA SER A 168 1.87 18.80 -8.91
C SER A 168 3.27 18.62 -9.53
N LEU A 169 3.81 17.40 -9.49
CA LEU A 169 5.12 17.08 -10.04
C LEU A 169 5.11 17.19 -11.58
N VAL A 170 4.10 16.63 -12.24
CA VAL A 170 3.93 16.74 -13.70
C VAL A 170 3.77 18.21 -14.09
N ARG A 171 2.94 18.98 -13.39
CA ARG A 171 2.80 20.43 -13.59
C ARG A 171 4.12 21.18 -13.46
N TRP A 172 4.89 20.89 -12.40
CA TRP A 172 6.20 21.51 -12.20
C TRP A 172 7.16 21.20 -13.36
N MET A 173 7.21 19.96 -13.85
CA MET A 173 8.10 19.58 -14.96
C MET A 173 7.71 20.23 -16.29
N LEU A 174 6.41 20.44 -16.52
CA LEU A 174 5.89 21.09 -17.73
C LEU A 174 6.11 22.62 -17.70
N GLU A 175 5.68 23.29 -16.63
CA GLU A 175 5.63 24.76 -16.53
C GLU A 175 6.87 25.40 -15.86
N LYS A 176 7.63 24.66 -15.06
CA LYS A 176 8.76 25.15 -14.24
C LYS A 176 8.42 26.26 -13.23
N GLY A 177 7.17 26.40 -12.81
CA GLY A 177 6.77 27.39 -11.82
C GLY A 177 7.23 27.05 -10.39
N LYS A 178 7.71 28.06 -9.64
CA LYS A 178 8.13 27.92 -8.22
C LYS A 178 7.00 27.38 -7.32
N PHE A 179 5.77 27.81 -7.58
CA PHE A 179 4.58 27.33 -6.85
C PHE A 179 4.47 25.80 -6.90
N TRP A 180 4.53 25.22 -8.10
CA TRP A 180 4.40 23.77 -8.27
C TRP A 180 5.57 23.01 -7.65
N LEU A 181 6.79 23.55 -7.69
CA LEU A 181 7.94 22.97 -6.99
C LEU A 181 7.67 22.86 -5.48
N VAL A 182 7.29 23.97 -4.84
CA VAL A 182 7.02 24.00 -3.39
C VAL A 182 5.92 23.01 -3.03
N VAL A 183 4.83 23.00 -3.79
CA VAL A 183 3.70 22.08 -3.58
C VAL A 183 4.13 20.62 -3.76
N THR A 184 4.95 20.29 -4.76
CA THR A 184 5.46 18.93 -4.95
C THR A 184 6.32 18.47 -3.78
N VAL A 185 7.22 19.32 -3.28
CA VAL A 185 8.06 18.99 -2.12
C VAL A 185 7.20 18.81 -0.87
N ALA A 186 6.27 19.73 -0.61
CA ALA A 186 5.35 19.64 0.52
C ALA A 186 4.50 18.35 0.45
N ASN A 187 3.95 18.02 -0.72
CA ASN A 187 3.21 16.78 -0.92
C ASN A 187 4.05 15.54 -0.69
N ALA A 188 5.27 15.49 -1.22
CA ALA A 188 6.16 14.36 -1.00
C ALA A 188 6.43 14.15 0.50
N LEU A 189 6.67 15.21 1.27
CA LEU A 189 6.90 15.13 2.71
C LEU A 189 5.65 14.68 3.48
N VAL A 190 4.52 15.37 3.29
CA VAL A 190 3.27 15.08 4.03
C VAL A 190 2.74 13.68 3.70
N MET A 191 2.74 13.29 2.42
CA MET A 191 2.35 11.93 2.02
C MET A 191 3.25 10.87 2.63
N SER A 192 4.56 11.12 2.72
CA SER A 192 5.48 10.15 3.32
C SER A 192 5.18 9.92 4.79
N VAL A 193 4.88 10.98 5.54
CA VAL A 193 4.44 10.87 6.93
C VAL A 193 3.13 10.08 7.02
N PHE A 194 2.10 10.48 6.27
CA PHE A 194 0.78 9.84 6.36
C PHE A 194 0.78 8.37 5.92
N LEU A 195 1.51 8.03 4.86
CA LEU A 195 1.62 6.65 4.39
C LEU A 195 2.46 5.77 5.35
N THR A 196 3.45 6.35 6.03
CA THR A 196 4.23 5.64 7.06
C THR A 196 3.36 5.33 8.29
N LEU A 197 2.50 6.28 8.71
CA LEU A 197 1.58 6.10 9.83
C LEU A 197 0.56 4.96 9.61
N LEU A 198 0.31 4.54 8.37
CA LEU A 198 -0.52 3.36 8.11
C LEU A 198 0.16 2.04 8.55
N ASN A 199 1.43 2.09 8.98
CA ASN A 199 2.27 0.95 9.28
C ASN A 199 2.30 -0.07 8.13
N MET A 200 2.41 0.44 6.90
CA MET A 200 2.41 -0.37 5.67
C MET A 200 3.58 0.02 4.77
N LYS A 201 4.41 -0.96 4.41
CA LYS A 201 5.57 -0.73 3.53
C LYS A 201 5.21 -0.37 2.09
N TRP A 202 4.18 -0.99 1.54
CA TRP A 202 3.88 -0.89 0.10
C TRP A 202 3.29 0.45 -0.35
N PRO A 203 2.34 1.07 0.36
CA PRO A 203 1.75 2.34 -0.05
C PRO A 203 2.80 3.44 -0.30
N ILE A 204 3.78 3.59 0.59
CA ILE A 204 4.85 4.59 0.45
C ILE A 204 5.78 4.29 -0.74
N LEU A 205 6.09 3.01 -0.98
CA LEU A 205 6.94 2.63 -2.12
C LEU A 205 6.26 2.85 -3.46
N ILE A 206 4.97 2.51 -3.55
CA ILE A 206 4.19 2.73 -4.78
C ILE A 206 4.05 4.23 -5.02
N PHE A 207 3.88 5.03 -3.96
CA PHE A 207 3.89 6.49 -4.04
C PHE A 207 5.16 7.05 -4.67
N TYR A 208 6.32 6.70 -4.11
CA TYR A 208 7.60 7.14 -4.66
C TYR A 208 7.87 6.58 -6.06
N ALA A 209 7.44 5.34 -6.35
CA ALA A 209 7.53 4.77 -7.69
C ALA A 209 6.72 5.62 -8.69
N GLY A 210 5.52 6.06 -8.32
CA GLY A 210 4.73 7.02 -9.11
C GLY A 210 5.50 8.32 -9.41
N LEU A 211 6.17 8.90 -8.41
CA LEU A 211 7.00 10.10 -8.61
C LEU A 211 8.19 9.83 -9.54
N VAL A 212 8.89 8.69 -9.36
CA VAL A 212 10.02 8.29 -10.22
C VAL A 212 9.57 8.04 -11.66
N LEU A 213 8.41 7.42 -11.87
CA LEU A 213 7.82 7.24 -13.20
C LEU A 213 7.45 8.60 -13.82
N ALA A 214 6.89 9.53 -13.06
CA ALA A 214 6.63 10.89 -13.54
C ALA A 214 7.93 11.59 -13.97
N VAL A 215 9.01 11.48 -13.19
CA VAL A 215 10.33 12.00 -13.55
C VAL A 215 10.86 11.34 -14.82
N PHE A 216 10.75 10.01 -14.93
CA PHE A 216 11.14 9.27 -16.14
C PHE A 216 10.40 9.79 -17.38
N VAL A 217 9.11 10.05 -17.28
CA VAL A 217 8.29 10.48 -18.44
C VAL A 217 8.55 11.93 -18.81
N TYR A 218 8.68 12.86 -17.85
CA TYR A 218 8.65 14.31 -18.12
C TYR A 218 9.98 15.04 -17.93
N ALA A 219 11.03 14.42 -17.37
CA ALA A 219 12.33 15.08 -17.23
C ALA A 219 12.93 15.46 -18.59
N LYS A 220 13.29 16.74 -18.76
CA LYS A 220 13.85 17.24 -20.03
C LYS A 220 15.27 16.75 -20.32
N ARG A 221 16.08 16.56 -19.27
CA ARG A 221 17.48 16.11 -19.35
C ARG A 221 17.73 14.99 -18.35
N TYR A 222 18.60 14.05 -18.74
CA TYR A 222 19.07 12.94 -17.91
C TYR A 222 17.95 12.10 -17.29
N ALA A 223 16.89 11.82 -18.04
CA ALA A 223 15.74 11.08 -17.53
C ALA A 223 16.15 9.70 -17.01
N TYR A 224 16.92 8.93 -17.78
CA TYR A 224 17.42 7.62 -17.36
C TYR A 224 18.25 7.69 -16.07
N LEU A 225 19.22 8.60 -16.00
CA LEU A 225 20.05 8.77 -14.79
C LEU A 225 19.20 9.14 -13.57
N LYS A 226 18.27 10.10 -13.70
CA LYS A 226 17.36 10.49 -12.61
C LYS A 226 16.47 9.33 -12.17
N THR A 227 16.02 8.51 -13.11
CA THR A 227 15.23 7.31 -12.82
C THR A 227 16.05 6.24 -12.11
N VAL A 228 17.31 6.02 -12.51
CA VAL A 228 18.24 5.12 -11.82
C VAL A 228 18.48 5.61 -10.39
N MET A 229 18.80 6.89 -10.20
CA MET A 229 18.97 7.48 -8.87
C MET A 229 17.70 7.36 -8.02
N GLY A 230 16.53 7.65 -8.60
CA GLY A 230 15.24 7.46 -7.94
C GLY A 230 14.95 6.00 -7.60
N GLY A 231 15.35 5.06 -8.46
CA GLY A 231 15.26 3.62 -8.23
C GLY A 231 16.15 3.14 -7.08
N VAL A 232 17.40 3.62 -7.02
CA VAL A 232 18.30 3.35 -5.88
C VAL A 232 17.69 3.90 -4.59
N LEU A 233 17.18 5.14 -4.61
CA LEU A 233 16.52 5.73 -3.44
C LEU A 233 15.28 4.93 -3.00
N LEU A 234 14.50 4.40 -3.95
CA LEU A 234 13.37 3.51 -3.68
C LEU A 234 13.80 2.21 -2.98
N VAL A 235 14.91 1.61 -3.41
CA VAL A 235 15.47 0.39 -2.79
C VAL A 235 15.95 0.69 -1.36
N VAL A 236 16.66 1.80 -1.17
CA VAL A 236 17.08 2.26 0.17
C VAL A 236 15.86 2.50 1.06
N MET A 237 14.85 3.20 0.56
CA MET A 237 13.61 3.44 1.29
C MET A 237 12.87 2.14 1.62
N TYR A 238 12.87 1.15 0.72
CA TYR A 238 12.32 -0.18 0.99
C TYR A 238 13.01 -0.84 2.17
N PHE A 239 14.34 -0.82 2.23
CA PHE A 239 15.09 -1.44 3.31
C PHE A 239 14.84 -0.70 4.64
N LEU A 240 14.89 0.64 4.65
CA LEU A 240 14.63 1.43 5.86
C LEU A 240 13.22 1.23 6.40
N VAL A 241 12.20 1.33 5.53
CA VAL A 241 10.80 1.11 5.95
C VAL A 241 10.58 -0.33 6.37
N SER A 242 11.22 -1.31 5.71
CA SER A 242 11.11 -2.71 6.11
C SER A 242 11.76 -2.97 7.46
N ALA A 243 12.97 -2.48 7.70
CA ALA A 243 13.65 -2.61 8.98
C ALA A 243 12.84 -1.98 10.12
N PHE A 244 12.25 -0.81 9.86
CA PHE A 244 11.38 -0.14 10.82
C PHE A 244 10.08 -0.93 11.07
N VAL A 245 9.35 -1.33 10.02
CA VAL A 245 8.06 -2.05 10.13
C VAL A 245 8.24 -3.43 10.78
N PHE A 246 9.33 -4.13 10.46
CA PHE A 246 9.66 -5.41 11.05
C PHE A 246 10.28 -5.31 12.45
N ARG A 247 10.58 -4.09 12.93
CA ARG A 247 11.22 -3.84 14.22
C ARG A 247 12.51 -4.65 14.37
N LEU A 248 13.34 -4.66 13.32
CA LEU A 248 14.60 -5.42 13.32
C LEU A 248 15.61 -4.91 14.36
N VAL A 249 15.44 -3.67 14.82
CA VAL A 249 16.18 -3.10 15.95
C VAL A 249 15.26 -3.16 17.17
N PRO A 250 15.65 -3.86 18.26
CA PRO A 250 14.87 -3.82 19.51
C PRO A 250 14.80 -2.37 19.99
N PRO A 251 13.65 -1.90 20.50
CA PRO A 251 13.58 -0.57 21.08
C PRO A 251 14.66 -0.49 22.15
N VAL A 252 15.56 0.50 22.04
CA VAL A 252 16.49 0.83 23.13
C VAL A 252 15.60 0.98 24.34
N ALA A 253 15.73 0.07 25.31
CA ALA A 253 14.90 0.09 26.50
C ALA A 253 15.05 1.49 27.07
N VAL A 254 14.01 2.32 26.92
CA VAL A 254 13.92 3.55 27.66
C VAL A 254 13.93 3.04 29.08
N VAL A 255 15.08 3.20 29.74
CA VAL A 255 15.24 2.82 31.14
C VAL A 255 14.17 3.65 31.82
N ALA A 256 13.00 3.04 32.04
CA ALA A 256 11.97 3.62 32.86
C ALA A 256 12.74 3.88 34.14
N VAL A 257 12.89 5.16 34.48
CA VAL A 257 13.41 5.56 35.76
C VAL A 257 12.38 5.00 36.72
N VAL A 258 12.60 3.76 37.16
CA VAL A 258 11.83 3.14 38.21
C VAL A 258 12.06 4.10 39.36
N PRO A 259 11.04 4.85 39.82
CA PRO A 259 11.22 5.63 41.03
C PRO A 259 11.72 4.62 42.05
N VAL A 260 12.91 4.86 42.59
CA VAL A 260 13.47 4.05 43.66
C VAL A 260 12.44 4.13 44.78
N VAL A 261 11.54 3.15 44.83
CA VAL A 261 10.64 2.97 45.96
C VAL A 261 11.58 2.57 47.07
N GLU A 262 11.90 3.57 47.90
CA GLU A 262 12.60 3.39 49.16
C GLU A 262 11.95 2.20 49.87
N SER A 263 12.70 1.11 49.98
CA SER A 263 12.21 -0.14 50.52
C SER A 263 11.77 0.08 51.96
N VAL A 264 10.47 0.18 52.19
CA VAL A 264 9.89 0.10 53.52
C VAL A 264 10.18 -1.31 54.04
N VAL A 265 11.10 -1.38 55.00
CA VAL A 265 11.44 -2.57 55.76
C VAL A 265 10.20 -3.03 56.52
N LEU A 266 9.52 -4.06 56.01
CA LEU A 266 8.50 -4.79 56.77
C LEU A 266 9.18 -5.92 57.56
N ALA A 267 8.87 -5.93 58.85
CA ALA A 267 9.38 -6.80 59.90
C ALA A 267 9.09 -8.31 59.65
N PRO A 268 9.80 -9.23 60.33
CA PRO A 268 9.75 -10.65 60.02
C PRO A 268 8.51 -11.36 60.58
N ALA A 269 7.95 -12.19 59.69
CA ALA A 269 7.21 -13.44 59.88
C ALA A 269 6.53 -13.73 61.23
N GLU A 270 5.21 -13.89 61.18
CA GLU A 270 4.48 -14.78 62.08
C GLU A 270 3.87 -15.96 61.31
N ASN A 271 3.99 -17.12 61.93
CA ASN A 271 3.81 -18.46 61.42
C ASN A 271 2.31 -18.78 61.24
N ILE A 272 1.87 -19.09 60.01
CA ILE A 272 0.50 -19.62 59.76
C ILE A 272 0.63 -20.97 59.05
N ASP A 273 0.83 -22.00 59.86
CA ASP A 273 0.46 -23.36 59.52
C ASP A 273 -1.07 -23.49 59.51
N SER A 274 -1.58 -24.30 58.58
CA SER A 274 -2.97 -24.75 58.39
C SER A 274 -3.94 -23.85 57.61
N ILE A 275 -3.95 -24.01 56.27
CA ILE A 275 -5.10 -23.65 55.43
C ILE A 275 -5.67 -24.94 54.78
N PRO A 276 -6.93 -25.31 55.06
CA PRO A 276 -7.57 -26.50 54.49
C PRO A 276 -7.86 -26.36 52.98
N SER A 277 -7.73 -27.48 52.27
CA SER A 277 -7.80 -27.61 50.80
C SER A 277 -9.18 -27.42 50.14
N GLU A 278 -10.16 -26.78 50.79
CA GLU A 278 -11.51 -26.61 50.21
C GLU A 278 -11.83 -25.19 49.68
N ARG A 279 -10.96 -24.20 49.86
CA ARG A 279 -11.21 -22.81 49.37
C ARG A 279 -10.72 -22.49 47.96
N ILE A 280 -10.12 -23.44 47.23
CA ILE A 280 -9.62 -23.19 45.86
C ILE A 280 -10.75 -23.19 44.81
N LYS A 281 -11.97 -23.66 45.13
CA LYS A 281 -13.08 -23.71 44.16
C LYS A 281 -14.08 -22.54 44.23
N GLN A 282 -13.95 -21.61 45.17
CA GLN A 282 -14.84 -20.44 45.27
C GLN A 282 -14.22 -19.10 44.85
N ALA A 283 -12.91 -19.04 44.59
CA ALA A 283 -12.24 -17.82 44.10
C ALA A 283 -12.29 -17.64 42.57
N GLN A 284 -12.85 -18.60 41.82
CA GLN A 284 -12.95 -18.53 40.36
C GLN A 284 -14.32 -18.06 39.83
N THR A 285 -15.32 -17.85 40.71
CA THR A 285 -16.68 -17.47 40.30
C THR A 285 -17.04 -16.02 40.63
N THR A 286 -16.20 -15.29 41.37
CA THR A 286 -16.44 -13.89 41.76
C THR A 286 -15.56 -12.88 41.01
N MET A 287 -15.05 -13.26 39.83
CA MET A 287 -14.23 -12.39 38.95
C MET A 287 -14.98 -11.98 37.67
N LEU A 288 -16.31 -11.93 37.71
CA LEU A 288 -17.15 -11.56 36.56
C LEU A 288 -18.19 -10.46 36.81
N LEU A 289 -18.16 -9.78 37.96
CA LEU A 289 -18.93 -8.57 38.18
C LEU A 289 -18.17 -7.66 39.13
N GLU A 290 -18.26 -6.34 38.87
CA GLU A 290 -17.60 -5.22 39.56
C GLU A 290 -16.20 -4.87 39.04
N ASP A 291 -16.11 -3.90 38.13
CA ASP A 291 -15.62 -2.59 38.56
C ASP A 291 -15.91 -1.49 37.52
N GLY A 292 -16.80 -0.58 37.93
CA GLY A 292 -16.91 0.77 37.41
C GLY A 292 -16.71 1.74 38.58
N LEU A 293 -16.01 2.84 38.32
CA LEU A 293 -15.95 4.08 39.11
C LEU A 293 -15.47 4.02 40.58
N GLY A 294 -14.29 4.60 40.81
CA GLY A 294 -13.91 5.35 42.02
C GLY A 294 -12.67 6.20 41.67
N VAL A 295 -12.78 7.49 41.38
CA VAL A 295 -12.73 8.65 42.32
C VAL A 295 -11.77 8.45 43.49
N ILE A 296 -10.55 9.01 43.36
CA ILE A 296 -9.68 9.55 44.43
C ILE A 296 -8.95 10.74 43.77
N GLU A 297 -9.40 11.98 43.96
CA GLU A 297 -9.12 12.91 45.05
C GLU A 297 -7.66 13.43 45.09
N GLU A 298 -7.55 14.75 45.03
CA GLU A 298 -6.35 15.59 45.00
C GLU A 298 -5.38 15.30 46.15
N ARG A 299 -4.08 15.32 45.83
CA ARG A 299 -3.10 15.87 46.76
C ARG A 299 -2.04 16.67 45.99
N SER A 300 -2.07 17.96 46.27
CA SER A 300 -1.18 18.96 45.71
C SER A 300 0.20 18.96 46.40
N ASP A 301 1.12 19.61 45.70
CA ASP A 301 2.25 20.37 46.21
C ASP A 301 3.35 19.60 46.95
N LYS A 302 4.40 19.27 46.19
CA LYS A 302 5.79 19.76 46.38
C LYS A 302 6.79 18.74 45.81
N ALA A 303 7.29 19.01 44.61
CA ALA A 303 8.61 18.60 44.15
C ALA A 303 8.88 19.25 42.79
N SER A 304 8.94 20.59 42.78
CA SER A 304 9.40 21.37 41.63
C SER A 304 10.67 22.08 42.09
N GLU A 305 11.77 21.33 42.19
CA GLU A 305 13.14 21.84 42.25
C GLU A 305 14.11 20.65 42.20
N ALA A 306 15.05 20.68 41.25
CA ALA A 306 16.14 19.71 41.01
C ALA A 306 15.98 18.72 39.83
N VAL A 307 15.61 19.18 38.63
CA VAL A 307 16.02 18.53 37.37
C VAL A 307 16.43 19.62 36.34
N ALA A 308 17.54 20.30 36.61
CA ALA A 308 18.20 21.18 35.66
C ALA A 308 19.64 20.69 35.49
N GLY A 309 19.84 19.71 34.59
CA GLY A 309 21.20 19.17 34.35
C GLY A 309 21.34 17.98 33.40
N HIS A 310 20.30 17.55 32.67
CA HIS A 310 20.41 16.38 31.77
C HIS A 310 19.72 16.53 30.40
N GLU A 311 19.64 17.75 29.85
CA GLU A 311 19.07 17.95 28.51
C GLU A 311 20.04 17.67 27.35
N ASP A 312 21.35 17.58 27.58
CA ASP A 312 22.34 17.39 26.50
C ASP A 312 22.48 15.94 25.97
N LYS A 313 21.85 14.94 26.61
CA LYS A 313 21.92 13.53 26.13
C LYS A 313 20.78 13.14 25.19
N GLN A 314 19.74 13.96 25.04
CA GLN A 314 18.57 13.56 24.26
C GLN A 314 18.78 13.68 22.75
N HIS A 315 19.66 14.59 22.29
CA HIS A 315 19.92 14.79 20.87
C HIS A 315 20.83 13.72 20.22
N SER A 316 21.69 13.00 20.97
CA SER A 316 22.44 11.86 20.39
C SER A 316 21.51 10.71 20.01
N SER A 317 20.44 10.51 20.79
CA SER A 317 19.56 9.34 20.66
C SER A 317 18.89 9.18 19.29
N VAL A 318 18.52 10.28 18.62
CA VAL A 318 17.83 10.20 17.32
C VAL A 318 18.79 9.79 16.21
N VAL A 319 20.01 10.34 16.20
CA VAL A 319 21.02 9.99 15.19
C VAL A 319 21.45 8.53 15.37
N ASP A 320 21.67 8.11 16.61
CA ASP A 320 22.03 6.73 16.96
C ASP A 320 20.93 5.75 16.50
N ASN A 321 19.66 6.07 16.74
CA ASN A 321 18.53 5.26 16.27
C ASN A 321 18.46 5.16 14.74
N VAL A 322 18.71 6.25 14.01
CA VAL A 322 18.73 6.23 12.54
C VAL A 322 19.87 5.37 12.01
N MET A 323 21.05 5.47 12.61
CA MET A 323 22.20 4.65 12.24
C MET A 323 21.96 3.16 12.50
N ASN A 324 21.41 2.81 13.66
CA ASN A 324 21.08 1.42 14.02
C ASN A 324 20.06 0.80 13.05
N VAL A 325 19.03 1.56 12.64
CA VAL A 325 18.06 1.09 11.63
C VAL A 325 18.73 0.90 10.27
N GLY A 326 19.67 1.77 9.89
CA GLY A 326 20.44 1.64 8.66
C GLY A 326 21.33 0.40 8.63
N GLU A 327 22.00 0.10 9.74
CA GLU A 327 22.85 -1.08 9.90
C GLU A 327 22.00 -2.37 9.84
N ALA A 328 20.93 -2.45 10.64
CA ALA A 328 20.02 -3.60 10.60
C ALA A 328 19.40 -3.82 9.21
N ALA A 329 19.08 -2.74 8.50
CA ALA A 329 18.58 -2.81 7.12
C ALA A 329 19.63 -3.38 6.15
N ALA A 330 20.91 -3.01 6.31
CA ALA A 330 22.00 -3.50 5.49
C ALA A 330 22.33 -4.98 5.77
N GLU A 331 22.41 -5.37 7.05
CA GLU A 331 22.67 -6.75 7.47
C GLU A 331 21.60 -7.72 6.97
N ASN A 332 20.34 -7.27 6.95
CA ASN A 332 19.19 -8.08 6.53
C ASN A 332 18.84 -7.91 5.03
N ALA A 333 19.62 -7.14 4.27
CA ALA A 333 19.31 -6.82 2.87
C ALA A 333 19.09 -8.06 1.97
N PRO A 334 19.89 -9.15 2.06
CA PRO A 334 19.66 -10.35 1.25
C PRO A 334 18.30 -11.01 1.52
N MET A 335 17.94 -11.13 2.80
CA MET A 335 16.64 -11.69 3.22
C MET A 335 15.47 -10.78 2.79
N LEU A 336 15.63 -9.47 2.94
CA LEU A 336 14.63 -8.50 2.49
C LEU A 336 14.45 -8.52 0.98
N LEU A 337 15.53 -8.64 0.20
CA LEU A 337 15.47 -8.75 -1.25
C LEU A 337 14.79 -10.07 -1.69
N PHE A 338 15.13 -11.16 -1.02
CA PHE A 338 14.47 -12.45 -1.23
C PHE A 338 12.97 -12.36 -0.96
N ASN A 339 12.57 -11.68 0.11
CA ASN A 339 11.17 -11.41 0.43
C ASN A 339 10.45 -10.58 -0.66
N VAL A 340 11.14 -9.74 -1.43
CA VAL A 340 10.53 -9.01 -2.57
C VAL A 340 10.19 -9.97 -3.70
N VAL A 341 11.14 -10.82 -4.10
CA VAL A 341 10.97 -11.78 -5.20
C VAL A 341 9.94 -12.84 -4.84
N ASN A 342 9.95 -13.30 -3.59
CA ASN A 342 9.06 -14.36 -3.13
C ASN A 342 7.65 -13.91 -2.79
N ARG A 343 7.44 -12.60 -2.59
CA ARG A 343 6.19 -12.06 -2.02
C ARG A 343 4.93 -12.64 -2.66
N MET A 344 4.88 -12.68 -3.99
CA MET A 344 3.75 -13.25 -4.71
C MET A 344 4.08 -14.60 -5.34
N ALA A 345 5.35 -14.89 -5.58
CA ALA A 345 5.77 -16.16 -6.15
C ALA A 345 5.36 -17.34 -5.27
N ILE A 346 5.45 -17.21 -3.94
CA ILE A 346 5.07 -18.30 -3.02
C ILE A 346 3.55 -18.54 -2.94
N ILE A 347 2.75 -17.50 -3.17
CA ILE A 347 1.29 -17.58 -3.09
C ILE A 347 0.73 -18.31 -4.31
N TYR A 348 1.37 -18.14 -5.47
CA TYR A 348 0.90 -18.69 -6.74
C TYR A 348 0.71 -20.23 -6.75
N PRO A 349 1.68 -21.06 -6.28
CA PRO A 349 1.50 -22.50 -6.15
C PRO A 349 0.26 -22.92 -5.38
N TYR A 350 -0.05 -22.24 -4.27
CA TYR A 350 -1.24 -22.54 -3.47
C TYR A 350 -2.52 -22.26 -4.25
N TYR A 351 -2.59 -21.12 -4.94
CA TYR A 351 -3.73 -20.80 -5.79
C TYR A 351 -3.91 -21.85 -6.89
N TYR A 352 -2.84 -22.24 -7.59
CA TYR A 352 -2.98 -23.21 -8.66
C TYR A 352 -3.37 -24.59 -8.12
N GLN A 353 -2.70 -25.10 -7.09
CA GLN A 353 -2.99 -26.40 -6.49
C GLN A 353 -4.44 -26.49 -6.01
N VAL A 354 -4.83 -25.62 -5.07
CA VAL A 354 -6.13 -25.68 -4.40
C VAL A 354 -7.26 -25.57 -5.41
N PHE A 355 -7.22 -24.58 -6.30
CA PHE A 355 -8.34 -24.33 -7.23
C PHE A 355 -8.33 -25.28 -8.43
N THR A 356 -7.25 -26.02 -8.68
CA THR A 356 -7.23 -27.13 -9.64
C THR A 356 -7.84 -28.40 -9.03
N THR A 357 -7.51 -28.73 -7.78
CA THR A 357 -7.96 -29.97 -7.14
C THR A 357 -9.36 -29.86 -6.55
N GLU A 358 -9.70 -28.71 -5.96
CA GLU A 358 -10.97 -28.53 -5.22
C GLU A 358 -11.99 -27.71 -6.00
N GLY A 359 -11.58 -27.06 -7.09
CA GLY A 359 -12.43 -26.12 -7.83
C GLY A 359 -12.68 -24.82 -7.05
N ALA A 360 -13.76 -24.10 -7.40
CA ALA A 360 -14.07 -22.78 -6.84
C ALA A 360 -14.68 -22.86 -5.43
N VAL A 361 -13.84 -23.05 -4.40
CA VAL A 361 -14.24 -23.28 -3.00
C VAL A 361 -15.04 -22.11 -2.39
N CYS A 362 -14.74 -20.87 -2.79
CA CYS A 362 -15.41 -19.68 -2.28
C CYS A 362 -16.64 -19.24 -3.10
N GLY A 363 -17.12 -20.07 -4.02
CA GLY A 363 -18.14 -19.70 -4.98
C GLY A 363 -17.62 -18.79 -6.11
N GLY A 364 -18.49 -18.54 -7.08
CA GLY A 364 -18.17 -17.71 -8.24
C GLY A 364 -18.26 -16.21 -7.99
N VAL A 365 -18.11 -15.41 -9.04
CA VAL A 365 -18.14 -13.94 -8.98
C VAL A 365 -19.38 -13.38 -8.28
N PHE A 366 -20.56 -13.97 -8.50
CA PHE A 366 -21.81 -13.51 -7.86
C PHE A 366 -21.85 -13.77 -6.33
N ALA A 367 -21.12 -14.79 -5.87
CA ALA A 367 -20.94 -15.10 -4.46
C ALA A 367 -19.77 -14.32 -3.83
N GLN A 368 -19.26 -13.30 -4.51
CA GLN A 368 -18.33 -12.31 -3.92
C GLN A 368 -18.98 -10.93 -3.79
N VAL A 369 -20.20 -10.77 -4.31
CA VAL A 369 -20.94 -9.49 -4.36
C VAL A 369 -21.88 -9.34 -3.16
N LYS A 370 -22.23 -10.41 -2.44
CA LYS A 370 -23.15 -10.29 -1.30
C LYS A 370 -22.43 -9.73 -0.08
N VAL A 371 -23.17 -8.94 0.69
CA VAL A 371 -22.68 -8.24 1.88
C VAL A 371 -22.69 -9.19 3.07
N GLY A 372 -21.56 -9.32 3.78
CA GLY A 372 -21.45 -10.13 5.00
C GLY A 372 -20.61 -11.41 4.82
N LYS A 373 -19.28 -11.25 4.89
CA LYS A 373 -18.25 -12.31 4.87
C LYS A 373 -18.55 -13.51 3.97
N GLU A 374 -18.54 -13.27 2.67
CA GLU A 374 -18.33 -14.33 1.70
C GLU A 374 -16.85 -14.75 1.73
N CYS A 375 -16.58 -16.06 1.77
CA CYS A 375 -15.26 -16.65 1.60
C CYS A 375 -14.53 -15.92 0.47
N ARG A 376 -13.36 -15.33 0.69
CA ARG A 376 -12.55 -14.74 -0.39
C ARG A 376 -11.38 -15.65 -0.70
N PRO A 377 -11.05 -15.92 -1.96
CA PRO A 377 -9.90 -16.75 -2.31
C PRO A 377 -8.60 -16.33 -1.61
N SER A 378 -8.35 -15.02 -1.49
CA SER A 378 -7.15 -14.50 -0.82
C SER A 378 -7.12 -14.75 0.68
N THR A 379 -8.27 -14.72 1.36
CA THR A 379 -8.38 -15.08 2.78
C THR A 379 -8.29 -16.59 2.96
N TYR A 380 -8.89 -17.36 2.06
CA TYR A 380 -8.86 -18.82 2.08
C TYR A 380 -7.45 -19.39 1.86
N ILE A 381 -6.73 -18.85 0.88
CA ILE A 381 -5.34 -19.25 0.64
C ILE A 381 -4.45 -18.80 1.80
N TYR A 382 -4.69 -17.63 2.38
CA TYR A 382 -3.96 -17.19 3.56
C TYR A 382 -4.15 -18.13 4.76
N SER A 383 -5.38 -18.58 5.04
CA SER A 383 -5.65 -19.50 6.14
C SER A 383 -5.01 -20.88 5.93
N ARG A 384 -4.97 -21.38 4.69
CA ARG A 384 -4.24 -22.61 4.31
C ARG A 384 -2.73 -22.52 4.53
N ILE A 385 -2.18 -21.35 4.25
CA ILE A 385 -0.75 -21.05 4.30
C ILE A 385 -0.26 -20.90 5.75
N PHE A 386 -1.02 -20.15 6.58
CA PHE A 386 -0.57 -19.73 7.91
C PHE A 386 -1.41 -20.29 9.07
N ASN A 387 -2.29 -21.25 8.82
CA ASN A 387 -3.25 -21.79 9.80
C ASN A 387 -4.07 -20.69 10.53
N ASP A 388 -4.36 -19.59 9.82
CA ASP A 388 -5.13 -18.42 10.25
C ASP A 388 -4.83 -17.86 11.67
N ASN A 389 -3.55 -17.73 12.01
CA ASN A 389 -3.13 -17.11 13.28
C ASN A 389 -3.64 -15.66 13.50
N PHE A 390 -4.22 -15.02 12.47
CA PHE A 390 -4.68 -13.63 12.51
C PHE A 390 -6.22 -13.47 12.52
N LYS A 391 -6.96 -14.53 12.87
CA LYS A 391 -8.43 -14.50 13.04
C LYS A 391 -9.17 -14.01 11.78
N GLY A 392 -8.73 -14.45 10.60
CA GLY A 392 -9.34 -14.16 9.30
C GLY A 392 -9.02 -12.77 8.75
N ARG A 393 -8.11 -12.01 9.37
CA ARG A 393 -7.72 -10.65 8.94
C ARG A 393 -6.60 -10.66 7.88
N GLY A 394 -5.84 -11.75 7.80
CA GLY A 394 -4.79 -11.91 6.81
C GLY A 394 -5.34 -12.18 5.41
N THR A 395 -4.61 -11.73 4.40
CA THR A 395 -4.93 -11.99 2.99
C THR A 395 -3.66 -12.31 2.21
N ALA A 396 -3.76 -13.27 1.30
CA ALA A 396 -2.73 -13.65 0.35
C ALA A 396 -3.19 -13.22 -1.05
N PRO A 397 -3.04 -11.94 -1.42
CA PRO A 397 -3.54 -11.47 -2.71
C PRO A 397 -2.73 -12.05 -3.87
N ALA A 398 -3.35 -12.16 -5.04
CA ALA A 398 -2.71 -12.64 -6.26
C ALA A 398 -3.12 -11.77 -7.46
N ALA A 399 -2.34 -11.85 -8.55
CA ALA A 399 -2.62 -11.12 -9.78
C ALA A 399 -4.06 -11.40 -10.28
N VAL A 400 -4.60 -10.45 -11.05
CA VAL A 400 -6.01 -10.46 -11.47
C VAL A 400 -6.47 -11.79 -12.11
N HIS A 401 -5.67 -12.38 -12.99
CA HIS A 401 -6.02 -13.63 -13.67
C HIS A 401 -5.89 -14.87 -12.78
N ILE A 402 -4.98 -14.86 -11.80
CA ILE A 402 -4.83 -15.94 -10.80
C ILE A 402 -6.02 -15.90 -9.84
N SER A 403 -6.39 -14.70 -9.37
CA SER A 403 -7.58 -14.53 -8.54
C SER A 403 -8.86 -14.88 -9.29
N ALA A 404 -8.94 -14.53 -10.59
CA ALA A 404 -10.07 -14.91 -11.44
C ALA A 404 -10.11 -16.43 -11.72
N TYR A 405 -8.96 -17.09 -11.84
CA TYR A 405 -8.87 -18.55 -11.92
C TYR A 405 -9.48 -19.22 -10.69
N ALA A 406 -9.21 -18.69 -9.50
CA ALA A 406 -9.80 -19.20 -8.26
C ALA A 406 -11.34 -19.09 -8.20
N LEU A 407 -11.93 -18.14 -8.92
CA LEU A 407 -13.37 -17.89 -8.92
C LEU A 407 -14.14 -18.75 -9.93
N GLY A 408 -13.49 -19.28 -10.97
CA GLY A 408 -14.21 -20.04 -12.00
C GLY A 408 -13.33 -20.70 -13.06
N GLY A 409 -12.09 -21.03 -12.72
CA GLY A 409 -11.14 -21.73 -13.58
C GLY A 409 -10.69 -20.90 -14.79
N TRP A 410 -10.35 -21.61 -15.87
CA TRP A 410 -9.67 -21.04 -17.04
C TRP A 410 -10.45 -19.95 -17.77
N SER A 411 -11.76 -20.12 -17.94
CA SER A 411 -12.60 -19.14 -18.65
C SER A 411 -12.62 -17.80 -17.91
N VAL A 412 -12.81 -17.84 -16.59
CA VAL A 412 -12.84 -16.64 -15.75
C VAL A 412 -11.45 -16.01 -15.63
N ALA A 413 -10.38 -16.81 -15.57
CA ALA A 413 -9.00 -16.32 -15.64
C ALA A 413 -8.73 -15.49 -16.90
N LEU A 414 -9.13 -16.02 -18.07
CA LEU A 414 -8.97 -15.34 -19.35
C LEU A 414 -9.81 -14.06 -19.43
N MET A 415 -11.09 -14.11 -19.00
CA MET A 415 -11.93 -12.91 -18.94
C MET A 415 -11.34 -11.82 -18.04
N GLY A 416 -10.93 -12.19 -16.82
CA GLY A 416 -10.31 -11.24 -15.87
C GLY A 416 -9.06 -10.58 -16.44
N LEU A 417 -8.23 -11.35 -17.15
CA LEU A 417 -7.05 -10.82 -17.83
C LEU A 417 -7.41 -9.90 -19.00
N ILE A 418 -8.41 -10.25 -19.80
CA ILE A 418 -8.89 -9.40 -20.91
C ILE A 418 -9.41 -8.07 -20.36
N PHE A 419 -10.27 -8.08 -19.32
CA PHE A 419 -10.79 -6.84 -18.73
C PHE A 419 -9.68 -5.96 -18.15
N ALA A 420 -8.73 -6.53 -17.40
CA ALA A 420 -7.58 -5.79 -16.91
C ALA A 420 -6.77 -5.20 -18.08
N SER A 421 -6.50 -5.99 -19.12
CA SER A 421 -5.76 -5.56 -20.31
C SER A 421 -6.47 -4.46 -21.10
N ILE A 422 -7.81 -4.45 -21.12
CA ILE A 422 -8.60 -3.36 -21.68
C ILE A 422 -8.31 -2.06 -20.92
N ILE A 423 -8.39 -2.10 -19.59
CA ILE A 423 -8.12 -0.93 -18.73
C ILE A 423 -6.68 -0.43 -18.94
N LEU A 424 -5.70 -1.33 -18.99
CA LEU A 424 -4.30 -0.98 -19.29
C LEU A 424 -4.16 -0.35 -20.69
N GLY A 425 -4.90 -0.85 -21.68
CA GLY A 425 -4.96 -0.30 -23.03
C GLY A 425 -5.59 1.09 -23.10
N LEU A 426 -6.60 1.38 -22.27
CA LEU A 426 -7.20 2.71 -22.14
C LEU A 426 -6.16 3.71 -21.59
N PHE A 427 -5.42 3.36 -20.53
CA PHE A 427 -4.34 4.20 -20.02
C PHE A 427 -3.20 4.39 -21.02
N ALA A 428 -2.80 3.33 -21.73
CA ALA A 428 -1.77 3.40 -22.79
C ALA A 428 -2.20 4.23 -24.01
N SER A 429 -3.49 4.54 -24.13
CA SER A 429 -4.05 5.40 -25.18
C SER A 429 -4.07 6.89 -24.78
N LEU A 430 -3.76 7.23 -23.53
CA LEU A 430 -3.81 8.62 -23.07
C LEU A 430 -2.66 9.46 -23.65
N PRO A 431 -2.95 10.63 -24.23
CA PRO A 431 -1.93 11.49 -24.81
C PRO A 431 -1.18 12.28 -23.72
N LEU A 432 0.05 11.85 -23.42
CA LEU A 432 0.90 12.37 -22.33
C LEU A 432 1.17 13.90 -22.37
N ASN A 433 1.03 14.52 -23.54
CA ASN A 433 1.41 15.92 -23.77
C ASN A 433 0.22 16.90 -23.81
N VAL A 434 -1.02 16.42 -23.61
CA VAL A 434 -2.22 17.26 -23.77
C VAL A 434 -2.45 18.17 -22.57
N SER A 435 -2.33 17.64 -21.36
CA SER A 435 -2.50 18.39 -20.11
C SER A 435 -1.79 17.68 -18.96
N ALA A 436 -1.55 18.38 -17.86
CA ALA A 436 -0.97 17.74 -16.69
C ALA A 436 -1.93 16.74 -16.06
N SER A 437 -3.24 16.98 -16.13
CA SER A 437 -4.28 16.08 -15.62
C SER A 437 -4.21 14.72 -16.32
N ILE A 438 -4.15 14.73 -17.66
CA ILE A 438 -4.06 13.52 -18.48
C ILE A 438 -2.71 12.82 -18.32
N GLY A 439 -1.63 13.61 -18.26
CA GLY A 439 -0.29 13.08 -18.00
C GLY A 439 -0.19 12.33 -16.68
N SER A 440 -0.74 12.91 -15.61
CA SER A 440 -0.77 12.32 -14.27
C SER A 440 -1.67 11.08 -14.22
N LEU A 441 -2.78 11.09 -14.98
CA LEU A 441 -3.66 9.94 -15.11
C LEU A 441 -2.95 8.78 -15.82
N ALA A 442 -2.09 9.05 -16.80
CA ALA A 442 -1.26 8.01 -17.44
C ALA A 442 -0.22 7.41 -16.47
N ILE A 443 0.41 8.24 -15.62
CA ILE A 443 1.30 7.73 -14.53
C ILE A 443 0.50 6.88 -13.54
N THR A 444 -0.70 7.32 -13.17
CA THR A 444 -1.63 6.56 -12.33
C THR A 444 -2.01 5.24 -12.99
N GLY A 445 -2.13 5.19 -14.31
CA GLY A 445 -2.27 3.95 -15.08
C GLY A 445 -1.11 2.97 -14.90
N GLY A 446 0.13 3.49 -14.76
CA GLY A 446 1.30 2.68 -14.36
C GLY A 446 1.11 2.02 -13.00
N ILE A 447 0.65 2.79 -12.01
CA ILE A 447 0.35 2.29 -10.66
C ILE A 447 -0.79 1.26 -10.68
N VAL A 448 -1.84 1.50 -11.46
CA VAL A 448 -2.93 0.54 -11.69
C VAL A 448 -2.38 -0.75 -12.32
N GLY A 449 -1.43 -0.64 -13.26
CA GLY A 449 -0.70 -1.78 -13.82
C GLY A 449 0.02 -2.60 -12.76
N TYR A 450 0.75 -1.94 -11.84
CA TYR A 450 1.33 -2.62 -10.69
C TYR A 450 0.25 -3.32 -9.87
N HIS A 451 -0.85 -2.67 -9.51
CA HIS A 451 -1.89 -3.28 -8.70
C HIS A 451 -2.55 -4.49 -9.38
N PHE A 452 -2.84 -4.45 -10.68
CA PHE A 452 -3.36 -5.64 -11.41
C PHE A 452 -2.41 -6.84 -11.38
N SER A 453 -1.09 -6.60 -11.25
CA SER A 453 -0.11 -7.68 -11.14
C SER A 453 -0.10 -8.33 -9.75
N GLN A 454 -0.71 -7.70 -8.73
CA GLN A 454 -0.57 -8.07 -7.32
C GLN A 454 -1.91 -8.38 -6.65
N LEU A 455 -3.02 -7.84 -7.18
CA LEU A 455 -4.32 -7.80 -6.53
C LEU A 455 -5.42 -8.35 -7.44
N PRO A 456 -6.53 -8.82 -6.85
CA PRO A 456 -7.72 -9.20 -7.62
C PRO A 456 -8.30 -7.99 -8.36
N GLY A 457 -9.08 -8.23 -9.42
CA GLY A 457 -9.45 -7.21 -10.41
C GLY A 457 -10.21 -6.01 -9.84
N GLU A 458 -11.03 -6.22 -8.80
CA GLU A 458 -11.76 -5.15 -8.12
C GLU A 458 -10.86 -4.23 -7.29
N GLY A 459 -9.69 -4.71 -6.85
CA GLY A 459 -8.74 -3.94 -6.05
C GLY A 459 -8.26 -2.66 -6.75
N PRO A 460 -7.57 -2.78 -7.90
CA PRO A 460 -7.07 -1.64 -8.69
C PRO A 460 -8.16 -0.67 -9.16
N ILE A 461 -9.43 -1.10 -9.16
CA ILE A 461 -10.56 -0.28 -9.62
C ILE A 461 -11.23 0.42 -8.44
N PHE A 462 -11.68 -0.33 -7.43
CA PHE A 462 -12.62 0.13 -6.41
C PHE A 462 -12.07 0.14 -4.98
N TYR A 463 -10.98 -0.56 -4.66
CA TYR A 463 -10.46 -0.56 -3.28
C TYR A 463 -9.84 0.80 -2.93
N ASP A 464 -9.21 0.90 -1.76
CA ASP A 464 -8.59 2.12 -1.24
C ASP A 464 -7.56 2.77 -2.20
N HIS A 465 -6.83 1.99 -2.97
CA HIS A 465 -5.91 2.47 -4.02
C HIS A 465 -6.54 2.51 -5.42
N GLY A 466 -7.85 2.28 -5.50
CA GLY A 466 -8.59 2.14 -6.75
C GLY A 466 -8.65 3.43 -7.56
N VAL A 467 -8.51 3.32 -8.87
CA VAL A 467 -8.54 4.49 -9.76
C VAL A 467 -9.92 5.15 -9.87
N PHE A 468 -10.99 4.43 -9.50
CA PHE A 468 -12.34 4.96 -9.46
C PHE A 468 -12.43 6.24 -8.62
N TRP A 469 -11.80 6.29 -7.46
CA TRP A 469 -11.86 7.45 -6.55
C TRP A 469 -11.21 8.69 -7.16
N THR A 470 -10.08 8.52 -7.85
CA THR A 470 -9.43 9.60 -8.59
C THR A 470 -10.32 10.10 -9.73
N LEU A 471 -10.89 9.18 -10.52
CA LEU A 471 -11.79 9.54 -11.63
C LEU A 471 -13.04 10.25 -11.12
N LEU A 472 -13.62 9.79 -10.01
CA LEU A 472 -14.78 10.41 -9.38
C LEU A 472 -14.51 11.88 -9.03
N VAL A 473 -13.38 12.17 -8.37
CA VAL A 473 -12.98 13.55 -8.05
C VAL A 473 -12.80 14.39 -9.31
N LEU A 474 -12.16 13.84 -10.35
CA LEU A 474 -11.97 14.53 -11.63
C LEU A 474 -13.30 14.83 -12.34
N PHE A 475 -14.25 13.88 -12.33
CA PHE A 475 -15.56 14.06 -12.92
C PHE A 475 -16.41 15.07 -12.15
N LEU A 476 -16.42 15.01 -10.82
CA LEU A 476 -17.12 15.97 -9.97
C LEU A 476 -16.55 17.39 -10.18
N PHE A 477 -15.23 17.52 -10.22
CA PHE A 477 -14.57 18.79 -10.49
C PHE A 477 -14.88 19.32 -11.90
N GLY A 478 -14.82 18.46 -12.91
CA GLY A 478 -15.18 18.81 -14.29
C GLY A 478 -16.64 19.27 -14.41
N GLY A 479 -17.57 18.54 -13.78
CA GLY A 479 -18.99 18.89 -13.72
C GLY A 479 -19.22 20.24 -13.04
N TRP A 480 -18.61 20.47 -11.87
CA TRP A 480 -18.68 21.75 -11.18
C TRP A 480 -18.18 22.92 -12.04
N ARG A 481 -17.05 22.76 -12.73
CA ARG A 481 -16.49 23.80 -13.60
C ARG A 481 -17.40 24.09 -14.79
N LEU A 482 -18.02 23.06 -15.38
CA LEU A 482 -18.99 23.24 -16.47
C LEU A 482 -20.23 24.02 -16.00
N ILE A 483 -20.77 23.70 -14.82
CA ILE A 483 -21.91 24.41 -14.22
C ILE A 483 -21.52 25.87 -13.94
N ARG A 484 -20.38 26.11 -13.27
CA ARG A 484 -19.87 27.45 -12.96
C ARG A 484 -19.75 28.32 -14.21
N ASN A 485 -19.22 27.75 -15.30
CA ASN A 485 -19.04 28.47 -16.56
C ASN A 485 -20.37 28.79 -17.26
N ARG A 486 -21.39 27.93 -17.14
CA ARG A 486 -22.73 28.20 -17.68
C ARG A 486 -23.44 29.31 -16.88
N VAL A 487 -23.41 29.23 -15.56
CA VAL A 487 -24.04 30.22 -14.68
C VAL A 487 -23.35 31.58 -14.77
N GLY A 488 -22.01 31.61 -14.81
CA GLY A 488 -21.23 32.85 -14.89
C GLY A 488 -21.37 33.61 -16.21
N ARG A 489 -21.70 32.94 -17.32
CA ARG A 489 -21.98 33.61 -18.60
C ARG A 489 -23.33 34.33 -18.61
N GLY A 490 -24.31 33.83 -17.87
CA GLY A 490 -25.63 34.48 -17.77
C GLY A 490 -25.58 35.88 -17.17
N LYS A 491 -24.64 36.14 -16.24
CA LYS A 491 -24.51 37.46 -15.59
C LYS A 491 -23.80 38.52 -16.44
N ARG A 492 -23.01 38.15 -17.45
CA ARG A 492 -22.31 39.15 -18.31
C ARG A 492 -23.17 39.72 -19.44
N ASN A 493 -24.35 39.15 -19.68
CA ASN A 493 -25.27 39.63 -20.71
C ASN A 493 -26.39 40.53 -20.17
N LEU A 494 -26.38 40.88 -18.88
CA LEU A 494 -27.42 41.69 -18.23
C LEU A 494 -27.02 43.17 -17.99
N ASP A 495 -25.81 43.59 -18.36
CA ASP A 495 -25.32 44.98 -18.22
C ASP A 495 -25.28 45.76 -19.56
N ILE A 496 -26.14 45.40 -20.52
CA ILE A 496 -26.36 46.21 -21.73
C ILE A 496 -27.86 46.37 -21.95
N GLN A 497 -28.46 47.33 -21.25
CA GLN A 497 -29.58 48.13 -21.75
C GLN A 497 -29.73 49.42 -20.96
#